data_AF-A0A1G7VAL5-F1
#
_entry.id   AF-A0A1G7VAL5-F1
#
_cell.length_a   1.000
_cell.length_b   1.000
_cell.length_c   1.000
_cell.angle_alpha   90.00
_cell.angle_beta   90.00
_cell.angle_gamma   90.00
#
_symmetry.space_group_name_H-M   'P 1'
#
loop_
_entity.id
_entity.type
_entity.pdbx_description
1 polymer ?
#
loop_
_entity_poly.entity_id
_entity_poly.type
_entity_poly.pdbx_seq_one_letter_code
_entity_poly.pdbx_strand_id
1 'polypeptide(L)'
;MTSTVILQAAAGGSNMLTTIVPMVLIMVVFYFFMIRPQVKKAKDHKKLVEELKKGDKIVTTAGIHGRIADMNDTTFLIEVEGGVKIRFDKSAVSLDATKAVVAPKA
;
A
#
# COMPACT_ATOMS: atom_id res chain seq x y z
N MET A 1 -47.55 -16.98 0.50
CA MET A 1 -47.40 -16.24 -0.77
C MET A 1 -46.14 -15.38 -0.65
N THR A 2 -44.96 -16.01 -0.62
CA THR A 2 -44.08 -16.21 -1.79
C THR A 2 -43.75 -14.85 -2.41
N SER A 3 -42.70 -14.16 -1.94
CA SER A 3 -41.31 -14.30 -2.43
C SER A 3 -41.21 -14.01 -3.94
N THR A 4 -40.39 -13.00 -4.29
CA THR A 4 -39.71 -12.69 -5.58
C THR A 4 -39.95 -11.28 -6.13
N VAL A 5 -39.38 -10.27 -5.47
CA VAL A 5 -38.92 -9.04 -6.16
C VAL A 5 -37.40 -9.15 -6.31
N ILE A 6 -37.00 -10.07 -7.19
CA ILE A 6 -35.65 -10.09 -7.75
C ILE A 6 -35.83 -9.73 -9.22
N LEU A 7 -35.22 -8.62 -9.62
CA LEU A 7 -34.54 -8.48 -10.89
C LEU A 7 -35.19 -9.24 -12.06
N GLN A 8 -36.21 -8.65 -12.69
CA GLN A 8 -36.53 -9.00 -14.06
C GLN A 8 -35.40 -8.47 -14.96
N ALA A 9 -34.28 -9.20 -14.98
CA ALA A 9 -33.39 -9.23 -16.13
C ALA A 9 -34.16 -9.94 -17.23
N ALA A 10 -34.79 -9.17 -18.11
CA ALA A 10 -35.39 -9.68 -19.32
C ALA A 10 -34.30 -10.30 -20.21
N ALA A 11 -34.14 -11.62 -20.11
CA ALA A 11 -33.34 -12.41 -21.03
C ALA A 11 -34.17 -12.65 -22.31
N GLY A 12 -33.95 -11.81 -23.33
CA GLY A 12 -34.36 -12.03 -24.72
C GLY A 12 -33.11 -12.11 -25.59
N GLY A 13 -33.03 -13.14 -26.44
CA GLY A 13 -31.84 -13.67 -27.11
C GLY A 13 -31.14 -12.82 -28.18
N SER A 14 -31.02 -11.51 -27.98
CA SER A 14 -30.23 -10.58 -28.82
C SER A 14 -29.36 -9.64 -27.97
N ASN A 15 -29.23 -9.91 -26.67
CA ASN A 15 -28.78 -8.95 -25.67
C ASN A 15 -27.55 -9.39 -24.85
N MET A 16 -26.76 -10.36 -25.32
CA MET A 16 -25.54 -10.78 -24.59
C MET A 16 -24.43 -9.73 -24.70
N LEU A 17 -24.26 -9.12 -25.87
CA LEU A 17 -23.27 -8.06 -26.06
C LEU A 17 -23.61 -6.82 -25.22
N THR A 18 -24.88 -6.43 -25.18
CA THR A 18 -25.39 -5.29 -24.38
C THR A 18 -25.41 -5.53 -22.87
N THR A 19 -25.39 -6.79 -22.40
CA THR A 19 -25.30 -7.13 -20.96
C THR A 19 -23.85 -7.37 -20.51
N ILE A 20 -23.00 -7.94 -21.37
CA ILE A 20 -21.58 -8.19 -21.09
C ILE A 20 -20.76 -6.90 -21.16
N VAL A 21 -21.08 -5.99 -22.10
CA VAL A 21 -20.34 -4.72 -22.25
C VAL A 21 -20.35 -3.87 -20.96
N PRO A 22 -21.49 -3.61 -20.30
CA PRO A 22 -21.49 -2.89 -19.02
C PRO A 22 -20.72 -3.61 -17.91
N MET A 23 -20.84 -4.95 -17.84
CA MET A 23 -20.16 -5.76 -16.82
C MET A 23 -18.62 -5.70 -16.97
N VAL A 24 -18.12 -5.82 -18.19
CA VAL A 24 -16.68 -5.73 -18.49
C VAL A 24 -16.16 -4.31 -18.28
N LEU A 25 -16.94 -3.29 -18.67
CA LEU A 25 -16.55 -1.89 -18.48
C LEU A 25 -16.39 -1.54 -16.99
N ILE A 26 -17.31 -1.99 -16.14
CA ILE A 26 -17.21 -1.84 -14.68
C ILE A 26 -15.98 -2.58 -14.14
N MET A 27 -15.76 -3.83 -14.53
CA MET A 27 -14.56 -4.60 -14.17
C MET A 27 -13.26 -3.86 -14.53
N VAL A 28 -13.18 -3.29 -15.74
CA VAL A 28 -12.01 -2.55 -16.21
C VAL A 28 -11.80 -1.27 -15.41
N VAL A 29 -12.86 -0.51 -15.13
CA VAL A 29 -12.77 0.72 -14.33
C VAL A 29 -12.33 0.41 -12.90
N PHE A 30 -12.94 -0.56 -12.23
CA PHE A 30 -12.53 -0.97 -10.87
C PHE A 30 -11.11 -1.53 -10.85
N TYR A 31 -10.72 -2.35 -11.83
CA TYR A 31 -9.34 -2.83 -11.99
C TYR A 31 -8.37 -1.65 -12.09
N PHE A 32 -8.64 -0.70 -12.98
CA PHE A 32 -7.74 0.41 -13.21
C PHE A 32 -7.69 1.38 -12.02
N PHE A 33 -8.82 1.67 -11.39
CA PHE A 33 -8.87 2.57 -10.23
C PHE A 33 -8.38 1.95 -8.94
N MET A 34 -8.45 0.64 -8.73
CA MET A 34 -7.98 0.01 -7.50
C MET A 34 -6.54 -0.50 -7.62
N ILE A 35 -6.22 -1.22 -8.70
CA ILE A 35 -4.92 -1.89 -8.84
C ILE A 35 -3.82 -0.89 -9.21
N ARG A 36 -4.09 0.10 -10.08
CA ARG A 36 -3.09 1.11 -10.43
C ARG A 36 -2.58 1.92 -9.22
N PRO A 37 -3.43 2.47 -8.33
CA PRO A 37 -2.93 3.18 -7.16
C PRO A 37 -2.30 2.24 -6.13
N GLN A 38 -2.78 1.01 -5.97
CA GLN A 38 -2.14 0.03 -5.08
C GLN A 38 -0.72 -0.32 -5.55
N VAL A 39 -0.56 -0.60 -6.85
CA VAL A 39 0.76 -0.87 -7.46
C VAL A 39 1.68 0.35 -7.33
N LYS A 40 1.15 1.57 -7.48
CA LYS A 40 1.93 2.79 -7.27
C LYS A 40 2.42 2.91 -5.82
N LYS A 41 1.53 2.76 -4.83
CA LYS A 41 1.90 2.80 -3.40
C LYS A 41 2.95 1.74 -3.03
N ALA A 42 2.81 0.51 -3.55
CA ALA A 42 3.78 -0.56 -3.30
C ALA A 42 5.15 -0.27 -3.94
N LYS A 43 5.18 0.31 -5.15
CA LYS A 43 6.43 0.74 -5.80
C LYS A 43 7.10 1.87 -5.03
N ASP A 44 6.34 2.84 -4.55
CA ASP A 44 6.84 3.95 -3.76
C ASP A 44 7.39 3.46 -2.40
N HIS A 45 6.78 2.42 -1.80
CA HIS A 45 7.31 1.75 -0.61
C HIS A 45 8.71 1.15 -0.85
N LYS A 46 8.84 0.36 -1.91
CA LYS A 46 10.11 -0.28 -2.25
C LYS A 46 11.21 0.75 -2.50
N LYS A 47 10.90 1.81 -3.25
CA LYS A 47 11.84 2.90 -3.51
C LYS A 47 12.31 3.59 -2.24
N LEU A 48 11.41 3.91 -1.30
CA LEU A 48 11.81 4.52 -0.04
C LEU A 48 12.76 3.61 0.74
N VAL A 49 12.44 2.31 0.84
CA VAL A 49 13.27 1.34 1.56
C VAL A 49 14.66 1.19 0.90
N GLU A 50 14.75 1.33 -0.42
CA GLU A 50 16.02 1.38 -1.17
C GLU A 50 16.78 2.70 -0.99
N GLU A 51 16.08 3.81 -0.81
CA GLU A 51 16.68 5.14 -0.57
C GLU A 51 17.23 5.29 0.84
N LEU A 52 16.74 4.52 1.81
CA LEU A 52 17.21 4.53 3.19
C LEU A 52 18.65 4.03 3.30
N LYS A 53 19.49 4.78 4.03
CA LYS A 53 20.90 4.46 4.27
C LYS A 53 21.22 4.44 5.76
N LYS A 54 22.37 3.85 6.10
CA LYS A 54 22.91 3.90 7.46
C LYS A 54 23.07 5.36 7.87
N GLY A 55 22.53 5.70 9.03
CA GLY A 55 22.55 7.05 9.58
C GLY A 55 21.29 7.88 9.36
N ASP A 56 20.33 7.41 8.55
CA ASP A 56 19.06 8.10 8.35
C ASP A 56 18.13 7.96 9.55
N LYS A 57 17.32 8.99 9.78
CA LYS A 57 16.24 8.98 10.77
C LYS A 57 15.02 8.34 10.14
N ILE A 58 14.43 7.38 10.84
CA ILE A 58 13.25 6.67 10.37
C ILE A 58 12.18 6.59 11.44
N VAL A 59 10.95 6.33 10.99
CA VAL A 59 9.82 6.09 11.86
C VAL A 59 9.19 4.76 11.49
N THR A 60 9.09 3.86 12.47
CA THR A 60 8.41 2.57 12.27
C THR A 60 6.90 2.76 12.20
N THR A 61 6.17 1.75 11.70
CA THR A 61 4.69 1.75 11.68
C THR A 61 4.07 1.89 13.07
N ALA A 62 4.80 1.53 14.13
CA ALA A 62 4.39 1.70 15.52
C ALA A 62 4.66 3.12 16.07
N GLY A 63 5.20 4.04 15.27
CA GLY A 63 5.53 5.40 15.70
C GLY A 63 6.86 5.52 16.46
N ILE A 64 7.74 4.52 16.38
CA ILE A 64 9.05 4.56 17.04
C ILE A 64 10.00 5.36 16.15
N HIS A 65 10.57 6.42 16.73
CA HIS A 65 11.59 7.23 16.09
C HIS A 65 12.98 6.71 16.44
N GLY A 66 13.85 6.60 15.44
CA GLY A 66 15.23 6.20 15.67
C GLY A 66 16.12 6.41 14.46
N ARG A 67 17.39 6.03 14.59
CA ARG A 67 18.41 6.14 13.55
C ARG A 67 18.84 4.76 13.08
N ILE A 68 19.00 4.58 11.77
CA ILE A 68 19.53 3.32 11.22
C ILE A 68 21.01 3.19 11.61
N ALA A 69 21.32 2.21 12.47
CA ALA A 69 22.68 1.85 12.84
C ALA A 69 23.28 0.85 11.85
N ASP A 70 22.46 -0.12 11.39
CA ASP A 70 22.89 -1.13 10.44
C ASP A 70 21.73 -1.62 9.55
N MET A 71 22.06 -2.15 8.37
CA MET A 71 21.08 -2.67 7.41
C MET A 71 21.54 -4.02 6.86
N ASN A 72 20.67 -5.01 6.97
CA ASN A 72 20.80 -6.32 6.33
C ASN A 72 19.78 -6.44 5.18
N ASP A 73 19.70 -7.60 4.51
CA ASP A 73 18.79 -7.78 3.37
C ASP A 73 17.32 -7.74 3.75
N THR A 74 16.93 -8.38 4.85
CA THR A 74 15.52 -8.47 5.30
C THR A 74 15.22 -7.61 6.53
N THR A 75 16.25 -7.25 7.30
CA THR A 75 16.12 -6.56 8.59
C THR A 75 17.03 -5.34 8.65
N PHE A 76 16.73 -4.42 9.56
CA PHE A 76 17.56 -3.28 9.87
C PHE A 76 17.67 -3.11 11.39
N LEU A 77 18.80 -2.57 11.84
CA LEU A 77 19.07 -2.29 13.24
C LEU A 77 18.87 -0.79 13.45
N ILE A 78 17.92 -0.45 14.30
CA ILE A 78 17.63 0.94 14.68
C ILE A 78 18.21 1.19 16.07
N GLU A 79 18.87 2.32 16.24
CA GLU A 79 19.18 2.89 17.53
C GLU A 79 18.08 3.87 17.92
N VAL A 80 17.42 3.58 19.04
CA VAL A 80 16.35 4.38 19.63
C VAL A 80 16.94 5.22 20.76
N GLU A 81 16.24 6.29 21.14
CA GLU A 81 16.62 7.14 22.27
C GLU A 81 16.85 6.28 23.53
N GLY A 82 17.98 6.50 24.22
CA GLY A 82 18.46 5.64 25.30
C GLY A 82 19.51 4.60 24.89
N GLY A 83 19.98 4.63 23.63
CA GLY A 83 21.11 3.80 23.17
C GLY A 83 20.77 2.33 22.95
N VAL A 84 19.48 1.98 22.97
CA VAL A 84 19.00 0.62 22.74
C VAL A 84 18.95 0.35 21.24
N LYS A 85 19.57 -0.75 20.82
CA LYS A 85 19.56 -1.22 19.43
C LYS A 85 18.51 -2.31 19.27
N ILE A 86 17.53 -2.07 18.42
CA ILE A 86 16.42 -2.98 18.17
C ILE A 86 16.41 -3.35 16.69
N ARG A 87 16.21 -4.64 16.41
CA ARG A 87 16.09 -5.14 15.05
C ARG A 87 14.63 -5.10 14.61
N PHE A 88 14.39 -4.53 13.44
CA PHE A 88 13.08 -4.49 12.80
C PHE A 88 13.17 -5.05 11.38
N ASP A 89 12.05 -5.61 10.90
CA ASP A 89 11.92 -6.06 9.52
C ASP A 89 11.69 -4.87 8.59
N LYS A 90 12.29 -4.89 7.38
CA LYS A 90 12.14 -3.85 6.34
C LYS A 90 10.69 -3.47 6.03
N SER A 91 9.77 -4.41 6.19
CA SER A 91 8.31 -4.20 6.02
C SER A 91 7.66 -3.35 7.11
N ALA A 92 8.30 -3.19 8.27
CA ALA A 92 7.78 -2.45 9.42
C ALA A 92 8.10 -0.94 9.39
N VAL A 93 8.67 -0.43 8.29
CA VAL A 93 8.93 1.00 8.10
C VAL A 93 7.67 1.71 7.59
N SER A 94 7.26 2.77 8.30
CA SER A 94 6.16 3.60 7.86
C SER A 94 6.62 4.55 6.77
N LEU A 95 6.01 4.44 5.58
CA LEU A 95 6.26 5.34 4.45
C LEU A 95 5.95 6.78 4.79
N ASP A 96 4.73 7.03 5.25
CA ASP A 96 4.21 8.38 5.41
C ASP A 96 4.91 9.10 6.57
N ALA A 97 5.20 8.38 7.66
CA ALA A 97 5.89 8.94 8.82
C ALA A 97 7.39 9.14 8.57
N THR A 98 8.06 8.24 7.83
CA THR A 98 9.48 8.43 7.47
C THR A 98 9.65 9.58 6.48
N LYS A 99 8.76 9.72 5.49
CA LYS A 99 8.77 10.85 4.54
C LYS A 99 8.55 12.19 5.25
N ALA A 100 7.71 12.22 6.30
CA ALA A 100 7.47 13.42 7.11
C ALA A 100 8.65 13.83 8.00
N VAL A 101 9.53 12.89 8.37
CA VAL A 101 10.75 13.17 9.15
C VAL A 101 11.94 13.53 8.26
N VAL A 102 12.01 12.95 7.06
CA VAL A 102 13.08 13.21 6.08
C VAL A 102 12.79 14.47 5.24
N ALA A 103 11.52 14.82 5.00
CA ALA A 103 11.17 16.09 4.39
C ALA A 103 11.38 17.22 5.42
N PRO A 104 12.13 18.27 5.09
CA PRO A 104 12.26 19.42 5.97
C PRO A 104 10.88 20.03 6.19
N LYS A 105 10.53 20.30 7.45
CA LYS A 105 9.41 21.18 7.79
C LYS A 105 9.55 22.46 6.96
N ALA A 106 8.57 22.70 6.08
CA ALA A 106 8.36 24.02 5.50
C ALA A 106 7.96 25.02 6.59
#